data_AF-A0A8C2Z0J2-F1
#
_entry.id   AF-A0A8C2Z0J2-F1
#
_cell.length_a   1.000
_cell.length_b   1.000
_cell.length_c   1.000
_cell.angle_alpha   90.00
_cell.angle_beta   90.00
_cell.angle_gamma   90.00
#
_symmetry.space_group_name_H-M   'P 1'
#
loop_
_entity.id
_entity.type
_entity.pdbx_description
1 polymer ?
#
loop_
_entity_poly.entity_id
_entity_poly.type
_entity_poly.pdbx_seq_one_letter_code
_entity_poly.pdbx_strand_id
1 'polypeptide(L)'
;MQAKLHPTAKVKTRVPWIPPGKASVRDASYKWEGPTHCLEITQPLPEPLPEPGPEPGPEHSQSVLRLADLTSEEEEGLHGRISQYERKIESLLTEVSSLRNEKKEQLLERQSEQLSVSQRVIAEQEEELAEVTEENTRLRLSMEKMLEDTHHDRQQDKDALLRKLVEAEMDGTAAAEQVSALRGSVSGLCVLARQKELLLQKLETFEATNRTLRQLLRDQQGSQVLLKLASFPLLQHLVVKLEEKDREVNQLSKHIDTEKVLIAHTADVSKSLESTRAHLQGQLRSKEAENNRLSVQVKNLERAAHQQKVEVEHLKEQLARRRQQAGADREALKRAARSQKQRAERSEDTADQLSIQLLDTVLWPGHRADCSQTHARHLRSISCCACSRIAALTEQLQTTVDEGWAEREALLHDLHGLTTESSAAQLEKQSLKVTSPLPDQNKLALSQSELQQVRASIQQYESLLDSYKIQVGETRAEADEYRARVAQAEQEAQAVRRALEQEVEEVRSELLGRLAPLEPLPEALRRSDLQLQEARDRERSQERRSMELSTTLTDLCMKVNS
;
A
#
# COMPACT_ATOMS: atom_id res chain seq x y z
N MET A 1 -42.84 -15.64 4.14
CA MET A 1 -41.74 -14.75 3.70
C MET A 1 -40.50 -15.12 4.48
N GLN A 2 -39.44 -15.50 3.76
CA GLN A 2 -38.27 -16.24 4.25
C GLN A 2 -37.19 -15.30 4.79
N ALA A 3 -36.80 -15.47 6.05
CA ALA A 3 -35.55 -14.92 6.58
C ALA A 3 -34.44 -15.97 6.41
N LYS A 4 -33.52 -15.73 5.47
CA LYS A 4 -32.32 -16.54 5.27
C LYS A 4 -31.30 -16.18 6.35
N LEU A 5 -31.24 -16.99 7.41
CA LEU A 5 -30.15 -16.95 8.38
C LEU A 5 -28.93 -17.66 7.77
N HIS A 6 -27.82 -16.93 7.59
CA HIS A 6 -26.56 -17.51 7.12
C HIS A 6 -25.84 -18.26 8.25
N PRO A 7 -25.18 -19.41 7.99
CA PRO A 7 -24.43 -20.15 9.00
C PRO A 7 -23.12 -19.44 9.36
N THR A 8 -22.84 -19.35 10.65
CA THR A 8 -21.60 -18.87 11.26
C THR A 8 -20.42 -19.77 10.89
N ALA A 9 -19.31 -19.17 10.47
CA ALA A 9 -18.08 -19.88 10.11
C ALA A 9 -17.51 -20.68 11.30
N LYS A 10 -17.23 -21.97 11.08
CA LYS A 10 -16.51 -22.83 12.03
C LYS A 10 -15.03 -22.43 12.05
N VAL A 11 -14.60 -21.86 13.16
CA VAL A 11 -13.19 -21.58 13.47
C VAL A 11 -12.48 -22.92 13.67
N LYS A 12 -11.42 -23.19 12.88
CA LYS A 12 -10.49 -24.30 13.12
C LYS A 12 -9.77 -24.03 14.44
N THR A 13 -10.10 -24.79 15.48
CA THR A 13 -9.36 -24.79 16.74
C THR A 13 -7.96 -25.35 16.48
N ARG A 14 -6.94 -24.56 16.81
CA ARG A 14 -5.56 -25.04 16.93
C ARG A 14 -5.56 -26.27 17.83
N VAL A 15 -4.85 -27.31 17.40
CA VAL A 15 -4.58 -28.52 18.17
C VAL A 15 -4.09 -28.14 19.58
N PRO A 16 -4.54 -28.82 20.65
CA PRO A 16 -4.03 -28.57 21.99
C PRO A 16 -2.53 -28.79 22.00
N TRP A 17 -1.79 -27.84 22.55
CA TRP A 17 -0.35 -27.97 22.74
C TRP A 17 -0.05 -29.25 23.55
N ILE A 18 0.73 -30.15 22.95
CA ILE A 18 1.20 -31.39 23.58
C ILE A 18 2.57 -31.07 24.19
N PRO A 19 2.78 -31.22 25.52
CA PRO A 19 4.09 -31.02 26.11
C PRO A 19 5.06 -32.09 25.58
N PRO A 20 6.35 -31.77 25.35
CA PRO A 20 7.33 -32.76 24.95
C PRO A 20 7.39 -33.90 25.96
N GLY A 21 7.26 -35.13 25.46
CA GLY A 21 7.41 -36.34 26.25
C GLY A 21 8.77 -36.38 26.95
N LYS A 22 8.78 -37.01 28.13
CA LYS A 22 9.97 -37.21 28.96
C LYS A 22 11.10 -37.84 28.13
N ALA A 23 12.05 -37.03 27.70
CA ALA A 23 13.34 -37.51 27.21
C ALA A 23 14.22 -37.87 28.42
N SER A 24 14.95 -38.96 28.23
CA SER A 24 15.82 -39.65 29.16
C SER A 24 16.73 -38.71 29.98
N VAL A 25 16.80 -38.98 31.28
CA VAL A 25 17.70 -38.34 32.23
C VAL A 25 19.13 -38.79 31.93
N ARG A 26 19.87 -38.00 31.14
CA ARG A 26 21.34 -37.95 31.09
C ARG A 26 21.72 -36.79 30.16
N ASP A 27 22.09 -35.68 30.78
CA ASP A 27 22.80 -34.50 30.27
C ASP A 27 22.12 -33.20 30.73
N ALA A 28 22.53 -32.75 31.91
CA ALA A 28 22.04 -31.53 32.58
C ALA A 28 22.90 -30.31 32.23
N SER A 29 22.95 -29.94 30.94
CA SER A 29 23.46 -28.62 30.53
C SER A 29 22.33 -27.81 29.92
N TYR A 30 21.92 -26.75 30.61
CA TYR A 30 20.95 -25.80 30.06
C TYR A 30 21.69 -24.83 29.15
N LYS A 31 21.43 -24.91 27.84
CA LYS A 31 21.97 -24.03 26.81
C LYS A 31 20.87 -23.11 26.30
N TRP A 32 21.12 -21.81 26.31
CA TRP A 32 20.25 -20.82 25.71
C TRP A 32 20.99 -20.12 24.58
N GLU A 33 20.43 -20.21 23.37
CA GLU A 33 21.04 -19.66 22.15
C GLU A 33 20.07 -18.66 21.50
N GLY A 34 20.52 -17.42 21.36
CA GLY A 34 19.89 -16.39 20.55
C GLY A 34 20.70 -16.13 19.28
N PRO A 35 20.17 -15.37 18.29
CA PRO A 35 20.81 -15.20 16.98
C PRO A 35 22.26 -14.67 16.99
N THR A 36 22.74 -14.10 18.10
CA THR A 36 24.12 -13.62 18.23
C THR A 36 24.88 -14.09 19.49
N HIS A 37 24.27 -14.84 20.42
CA HIS A 37 24.96 -15.27 21.65
C HIS A 37 24.45 -16.62 22.22
N CYS A 38 25.37 -17.40 22.80
CA CYS A 38 25.10 -18.65 23.51
C CYS A 38 25.60 -18.55 24.96
N LEU A 39 24.75 -18.91 25.92
CA LEU A 39 25.09 -19.06 27.33
C LEU A 39 24.84 -20.50 27.77
N GLU A 40 25.87 -21.14 28.33
CA GLU A 40 25.81 -22.49 28.88
C GLU A 40 26.04 -22.46 30.39
N ILE A 41 25.07 -22.95 31.17
CA ILE A 41 25.20 -23.07 32.62
C ILE A 41 25.31 -24.55 32.97
N THR A 42 26.48 -24.94 33.49
CA THR A 42 26.75 -26.28 33.99
C THR A 42 26.44 -26.32 35.49
N GLN A 43 25.54 -27.20 35.94
CA GLN A 43 25.31 -27.43 37.37
C GLN A 43 26.43 -28.33 37.96
N PRO A 44 26.92 -28.08 39.19
CA PRO A 44 27.85 -29.00 39.84
C PRO A 44 27.13 -30.30 40.23
N LEU A 45 27.71 -31.44 39.89
CA LEU A 45 27.22 -32.76 40.26
C LEU A 45 27.39 -33.02 41.78
N PRO A 46 26.50 -33.78 42.45
CA PRO A 46 26.73 -34.26 43.80
C PRO A 46 27.78 -35.39 43.80
N GLU A 47 28.88 -35.21 44.51
CA GLU A 47 29.87 -36.27 44.72
C GLU A 47 29.36 -37.37 45.67
N PRO A 48 29.74 -38.65 45.47
CA PRO A 48 29.36 -39.75 46.34
C PRO A 48 30.19 -39.78 47.63
N LEU A 49 29.55 -40.22 48.72
CA LEU A 49 30.12 -40.48 50.04
C LEU A 49 31.43 -41.29 50.01
N PRO A 50 32.44 -40.92 50.82
CA PRO A 50 33.50 -41.83 51.23
C PRO A 50 33.49 -42.13 52.75
N GLU A 51 33.71 -43.39 53.09
CA GLU A 51 34.19 -43.91 54.39
C GLU A 51 35.62 -44.46 54.17
N PRO A 52 36.48 -44.67 55.19
CA PRO A 52 36.96 -43.73 56.20
C PRO A 52 38.53 -43.66 56.28
N GLY A 53 39.07 -42.44 56.44
CA GLY A 53 40.39 -42.09 57.04
C GLY A 53 41.70 -42.30 56.22
N PRO A 54 42.85 -41.72 56.64
CA PRO A 54 43.10 -40.57 57.51
C PRO A 54 43.79 -39.36 56.80
N GLU A 55 43.55 -38.17 57.37
CA GLU A 55 44.16 -36.81 57.22
C GLU A 55 45.63 -36.68 56.73
N PRO A 56 46.14 -35.47 56.34
CA PRO A 56 45.50 -34.14 56.15
C PRO A 56 45.92 -33.39 54.86
N GLY A 57 45.14 -32.37 54.43
CA GLY A 57 45.56 -31.35 53.46
C GLY A 57 44.41 -30.43 53.02
N PRO A 58 44.58 -29.09 52.96
CA PRO A 58 43.48 -28.14 53.15
C PRO A 58 42.85 -27.73 51.82
N GLU A 59 41.57 -28.06 51.63
CA GLU A 59 40.75 -27.54 50.54
C GLU A 59 39.40 -27.05 51.08
N HIS A 60 38.98 -25.96 50.45
CA HIS A 60 37.83 -25.10 50.64
C HIS A 60 36.45 -25.74 50.92
N SER A 61 35.68 -24.99 51.71
CA SER A 61 34.21 -24.85 51.72
C SER A 61 33.38 -25.88 52.49
N GLN A 62 32.70 -25.40 53.54
CA GLN A 62 31.29 -25.70 53.83
C GLN A 62 30.75 -24.71 54.88
N SER A 63 30.28 -23.54 54.42
CA SER A 63 29.50 -22.62 55.26
C SER A 63 28.05 -23.10 55.32
N VAL A 64 27.73 -23.79 56.42
CA VAL A 64 26.37 -24.12 56.82
C VAL A 64 25.68 -22.83 57.26
N LEU A 65 24.79 -22.29 56.42
CA LEU A 65 23.99 -21.11 56.76
C LEU A 65 23.04 -21.44 57.92
N ARG A 66 23.29 -20.84 59.09
CA ARG A 66 22.40 -20.92 60.26
C ARG A 66 21.38 -19.79 60.15
N LEU A 67 20.12 -20.09 60.44
CA LEU A 67 18.98 -19.16 60.46
C LEU A 67 19.09 -18.00 61.48
N ALA A 68 20.24 -17.83 62.13
CA ALA A 68 20.53 -16.77 63.11
C ALA A 68 21.31 -15.59 62.51
N ASP A 69 21.74 -15.65 61.25
CA ASP A 69 22.47 -14.57 60.56
C ASP A 69 21.53 -13.53 59.90
N LEU A 70 20.21 -13.67 60.04
CA LEU A 70 19.25 -12.63 59.66
C LEU A 70 19.17 -11.55 60.75
N THR A 71 20.28 -10.86 60.99
CA THR A 71 20.29 -9.60 61.74
C THR A 71 19.90 -8.47 60.80
N SER A 72 18.91 -7.67 61.22
CA SER A 72 18.26 -6.48 60.61
C SER A 72 19.09 -5.53 59.71
N GLU A 73 20.41 -5.63 59.68
CA GLU A 73 21.34 -4.71 59.00
C GLU A 73 21.37 -4.94 57.48
N GLU A 74 21.18 -6.18 57.01
CA GLU A 74 21.07 -6.47 55.56
C GLU A 74 19.69 -6.08 54.99
N GLU A 75 18.64 -6.16 55.81
CA GLU A 75 17.28 -5.82 55.39
C GLU A 75 17.13 -4.32 55.10
N GLU A 76 17.71 -3.44 55.92
CA GLU A 76 17.72 -1.98 55.65
C GLU A 76 18.51 -1.62 54.38
N GLY A 77 19.62 -2.32 54.11
CA GLY A 77 20.37 -2.18 52.86
C GLY A 77 19.54 -2.61 51.63
N LEU A 78 18.77 -3.69 51.75
CA LEU A 78 17.85 -4.14 50.70
C LEU A 78 16.72 -3.12 50.46
N HIS A 79 16.09 -2.61 51.52
CA HIS A 79 15.07 -1.56 51.42
C HIS A 79 15.63 -0.29 50.78
N GLY A 80 16.86 0.11 51.14
CA GLY A 80 17.54 1.25 50.51
C GLY A 80 17.76 1.08 49.00
N ARG A 81 18.15 -0.12 48.54
CA ARG A 81 18.27 -0.43 47.11
C ARG A 81 16.92 -0.47 46.41
N ILE A 82 15.90 -1.04 47.05
CA ILE A 82 14.53 -1.08 46.53
C ILE A 82 14.02 0.36 46.33
N SER A 83 14.16 1.23 47.33
CA SER A 83 13.78 2.64 47.22
C SER A 83 14.62 3.44 46.22
N GLN A 84 15.84 2.99 45.87
CA GLN A 84 16.61 3.57 44.77
C GLN A 84 16.04 3.14 43.40
N TYR A 85 15.67 1.86 43.25
CA TYR A 85 15.04 1.38 42.03
C TYR A 85 13.64 1.97 41.83
N GLU A 86 12.84 2.10 42.88
CA GLU A 86 11.53 2.76 42.84
C GLU A 86 11.64 4.21 42.34
N ARG A 87 12.55 5.00 42.93
CA ARG A 87 12.83 6.37 42.44
C ARG A 87 13.31 6.41 41.00
N LYS A 88 14.12 5.44 40.58
CA LYS A 88 14.60 5.35 39.19
C LYS A 88 13.47 5.00 38.23
N ILE A 89 12.56 4.12 38.63
CA ILE A 89 11.36 3.76 37.87
C ILE A 89 10.44 4.97 37.77
N GLU A 90 10.20 5.71 38.86
CA GLU A 90 9.40 6.93 38.85
C GLU A 90 10.01 8.00 37.93
N SER A 91 11.32 8.24 38.02
CA SER A 91 12.05 9.14 37.12
C SER A 91 11.87 8.76 35.66
N LEU A 92 12.07 7.48 35.31
CA LEU A 92 11.89 6.98 33.95
C LEU A 92 10.43 7.06 33.49
N LEU A 93 9.46 6.82 34.38
CA LEU A 93 8.04 6.98 34.06
C LEU A 93 7.68 8.44 33.77
N THR A 94 8.24 9.39 34.51
CA THR A 94 8.06 10.82 34.23
C THR A 94 8.69 11.23 32.91
N GLU A 95 9.90 10.75 32.61
CA GLU A 95 10.61 11.03 31.35
C GLU A 95 9.91 10.39 30.13
N VAL A 96 9.43 9.15 30.27
CA VAL A 96 8.63 8.50 29.21
C VAL A 96 7.30 9.24 29.03
N SER A 97 6.72 9.77 30.10
CA SER A 97 5.48 10.55 30.02
C SER A 97 5.71 11.91 29.36
N SER A 98 6.82 12.61 29.64
CA SER A 98 7.18 13.85 28.97
C SER A 98 7.50 13.63 27.49
N LEU A 99 8.33 12.63 27.17
CA LEU A 99 8.64 12.26 25.78
C LEU A 99 7.39 11.85 24.99
N ARG A 100 6.44 11.17 25.63
CA ARG A 100 5.15 10.83 25.02
C ARG A 100 4.31 12.08 24.73
N ASN A 101 4.37 13.09 25.59
CA ASN A 101 3.65 14.35 25.40
C ASN A 101 4.33 15.21 24.33
N GLU A 102 5.66 15.34 24.35
CA GLU A 102 6.43 16.03 23.31
C GLU A 102 6.19 15.40 21.92
N LYS A 103 6.18 14.06 21.82
CA LYS A 103 5.88 13.39 20.56
C LYS A 103 4.46 13.67 20.06
N LYS A 104 3.48 13.81 20.96
CA LYS A 104 2.10 14.19 20.59
C LYS A 104 2.04 15.64 20.13
N GLU A 105 2.72 16.54 20.82
CA GLU A 105 2.78 17.97 20.47
C GLU A 105 3.43 18.18 19.11
N GLN A 106 4.57 17.53 18.85
CA GLN A 106 5.21 17.56 17.53
C GLN A 106 4.35 16.93 16.41
N LEU A 107 3.46 15.99 16.73
CA LEU A 107 2.53 15.44 15.73
C LEU A 107 1.41 16.45 15.43
N LEU A 108 0.89 17.11 16.45
CA LEU A 108 -0.12 18.15 16.30
C LEU A 108 0.43 19.38 15.56
N GLU A 109 1.68 19.76 15.84
CA GLU A 109 2.36 20.85 15.16
C GLU A 109 2.60 20.54 13.68
N ARG A 110 3.07 19.33 13.35
CA ARG A 110 3.18 18.91 11.94
C ARG A 110 1.83 18.88 11.22
N GLN A 111 0.76 18.47 11.91
CA GLN A 111 -0.59 18.48 11.35
C GLN A 111 -1.11 19.91 11.14
N SER A 112 -0.87 20.83 12.09
CA SER A 112 -1.29 22.23 11.96
C SER A 112 -0.50 22.94 10.87
N GLU A 113 0.80 22.69 10.75
CA GLU A 113 1.65 23.19 9.66
C GLU A 113 1.14 22.69 8.31
N GLN A 114 0.85 21.40 8.18
CA GLN A 114 0.31 20.82 6.95
C GLN A 114 -1.04 21.45 6.57
N LEU A 115 -1.93 21.67 7.54
CA LEU A 115 -3.19 22.37 7.31
C LEU A 115 -2.97 23.83 6.92
N SER A 116 -2.01 24.53 7.53
CA SER A 116 -1.68 25.92 7.19
C SER A 116 -1.11 26.07 5.78
N VAL A 117 -0.28 25.12 5.34
CA VAL A 117 0.26 25.08 3.98
C VAL A 117 -0.87 24.80 3.00
N SER A 118 -1.75 23.83 3.30
CA SER A 118 -2.91 23.53 2.48
C SER A 118 -3.86 24.72 2.35
N GLN A 119 -4.10 25.47 3.44
CA GLN A 119 -4.95 26.67 3.42
C GLN A 119 -4.34 27.79 2.56
N ARG A 120 -3.02 28.00 2.63
CA ARG A 120 -2.33 28.98 1.79
C ARG A 120 -2.44 28.64 0.30
N VAL A 121 -2.20 27.39 -0.07
CA VAL A 121 -2.31 26.94 -1.47
C VAL A 121 -3.74 27.13 -1.99
N ILE A 122 -4.76 26.87 -1.16
CA ILE A 122 -6.16 27.10 -1.55
C ILE A 122 -6.42 28.60 -1.77
N ALA A 123 -5.95 29.46 -0.87
CA ALA A 123 -6.11 30.91 -1.00
C ALA A 123 -5.40 31.46 -2.26
N GLU A 124 -4.18 30.98 -2.55
CA GLU A 124 -3.44 31.32 -3.77
C GLU A 124 -4.21 30.88 -5.03
N GLN A 125 -4.77 29.66 -5.04
CA GLN A 125 -5.60 29.19 -6.16
C GLN A 125 -6.90 30.00 -6.33
N GLU A 126 -7.53 30.44 -5.23
CA GLU A 126 -8.71 31.30 -5.28
C GLU A 126 -8.38 32.69 -5.85
N GLU A 127 -7.22 33.25 -5.51
CA GLU A 127 -6.73 34.53 -6.06
C GLU A 127 -6.41 34.42 -7.55
N GLU A 128 -5.67 33.38 -7.98
CA GLU A 128 -5.40 33.13 -9.40
C GLU A 128 -6.68 32.96 -10.22
N LEU A 129 -7.68 32.25 -9.67
CA LEU A 129 -8.98 32.12 -10.31
C LEU A 129 -9.71 33.47 -10.43
N ALA A 130 -9.65 34.31 -9.40
CA ALA A 130 -10.23 35.66 -9.46
C ALA A 130 -9.56 36.50 -10.55
N GLU A 131 -8.23 36.50 -10.64
CA GLU A 131 -7.48 37.20 -11.69
C GLU A 131 -7.86 36.72 -13.10
N VAL A 132 -7.90 35.40 -13.32
CA VAL A 132 -8.30 34.84 -14.62
C VAL A 132 -9.74 35.23 -14.97
N THR A 133 -10.64 35.29 -13.99
CA THR A 133 -12.02 35.74 -14.23
C THR A 133 -12.08 37.22 -14.62
N GLU A 134 -11.31 38.09 -13.96
CA GLU A 134 -11.23 39.50 -14.34
C GLU A 134 -10.65 39.68 -15.75
N GLU A 135 -9.58 38.97 -16.08
CA GLU A 135 -9.00 39.00 -17.44
C GLU A 135 -9.99 38.50 -18.50
N ASN A 136 -10.75 37.45 -18.20
CA ASN A 136 -11.77 36.93 -19.09
C ASN A 136 -12.87 37.97 -19.35
N THR A 137 -13.31 38.70 -18.31
CA THR A 137 -14.29 39.78 -18.47
C THR A 137 -13.72 40.94 -19.31
N ARG A 138 -12.45 41.32 -19.09
CA ARG A 138 -11.75 42.35 -19.87
C ARG A 138 -11.65 41.97 -21.35
N LEU A 139 -11.30 40.72 -21.65
CA LEU A 139 -11.22 40.20 -23.02
C LEU A 139 -12.59 40.17 -23.70
N ARG A 140 -13.64 39.75 -22.99
CA ARG A 140 -15.02 39.77 -23.52
C ARG A 140 -15.48 41.17 -23.89
N LEU A 141 -15.27 42.15 -23.00
CA LEU A 141 -15.59 43.55 -23.27
C LEU A 141 -14.79 44.12 -24.44
N SER A 142 -13.51 43.75 -24.55
CA SER A 142 -12.66 44.16 -25.69
C SER A 142 -13.16 43.56 -27.00
N MET A 143 -13.62 42.31 -27.00
CA MET A 143 -14.13 41.63 -28.19
C MET A 143 -15.48 42.22 -28.63
N GLU A 144 -16.36 42.51 -27.67
CA GLU A 144 -17.65 43.18 -27.92
C GLU A 144 -17.45 44.56 -28.54
N LYS A 145 -16.52 45.36 -28.00
CA LYS A 145 -16.17 46.67 -28.55
C LYS A 145 -15.66 46.59 -29.99
N MET A 146 -14.78 45.63 -30.31
CA MET A 146 -14.29 45.47 -31.69
C MET A 146 -15.40 45.06 -32.67
N LEU A 147 -16.37 44.26 -32.20
CA LEU A 147 -17.54 43.90 -33.01
C LEU A 147 -18.43 45.13 -33.25
N GLU A 148 -18.68 45.95 -32.23
CA GLU A 148 -19.41 47.20 -32.39
C GLU A 148 -18.70 48.16 -33.35
N ASP A 149 -17.40 48.37 -33.20
CA ASP A 149 -16.61 49.26 -34.06
C ASP A 149 -16.64 48.79 -35.54
N THR A 150 -16.49 47.49 -35.79
CA THR A 150 -16.59 46.94 -37.16
C THR A 150 -18.00 47.05 -37.74
N HIS A 151 -19.05 46.99 -36.92
CA HIS A 151 -20.43 47.24 -37.38
C HIS A 151 -20.66 48.71 -37.72
N HIS A 152 -20.07 49.66 -36.97
CA HIS A 152 -20.17 51.09 -37.23
C HIS A 152 -19.41 51.51 -38.50
N ASP A 153 -18.17 51.05 -38.68
CA ASP A 153 -17.36 51.37 -39.87
C ASP A 153 -18.05 50.88 -41.17
N ARG A 154 -18.59 49.67 -41.14
CA ARG A 154 -19.30 49.09 -42.29
C ARG A 154 -20.59 49.85 -42.63
N GLN A 155 -21.19 50.53 -41.66
CA GLN A 155 -22.37 51.36 -41.87
C GLN A 155 -21.99 52.74 -42.41
N GLN A 156 -20.91 53.35 -41.91
CA GLN A 156 -20.39 54.63 -42.42
C GLN A 156 -19.96 54.53 -43.90
N ASP A 157 -19.32 53.44 -44.30
CA ASP A 157 -18.90 53.21 -45.68
C ASP A 157 -20.08 53.11 -46.65
N LYS A 158 -21.18 52.48 -46.22
CA LYS A 158 -22.42 52.40 -47.02
C LYS A 158 -23.03 53.78 -47.22
N ASP A 159 -23.07 54.60 -46.18
CA ASP A 159 -23.63 55.95 -46.24
C ASP A 159 -22.75 56.91 -47.05
N ALA A 160 -21.43 56.69 -47.09
CA ALA A 160 -20.50 57.42 -47.95
C ALA A 160 -20.69 57.07 -49.44
N LEU A 161 -20.88 55.78 -49.76
CA LEU A 161 -21.13 55.31 -51.13
C LEU A 161 -22.46 55.82 -51.69
N LEU A 162 -23.53 55.82 -50.88
CA LEU A 162 -24.84 56.35 -51.28
C LEU A 162 -24.77 57.84 -51.63
N ARG A 163 -24.00 58.64 -50.87
CA ARG A 163 -23.82 60.07 -51.17
C ARG A 163 -23.08 60.31 -52.48
N LYS A 164 -22.01 59.56 -52.76
CA LYS A 164 -21.27 59.68 -54.03
C LYS A 164 -22.09 59.26 -55.25
N LEU A 165 -22.99 58.30 -55.09
CA LEU A 165 -23.89 57.88 -56.17
C LEU A 165 -24.85 59.00 -56.58
N VAL A 166 -25.43 59.70 -55.59
CA VAL A 166 -26.34 60.83 -55.83
C VAL A 166 -25.60 62.01 -56.49
N GLU A 167 -24.37 62.30 -56.05
CA GLU A 167 -23.54 63.36 -56.64
C GLU A 167 -23.22 63.10 -58.12
N ALA A 168 -22.87 61.85 -58.46
CA ALA A 168 -22.63 61.46 -59.85
C ALA A 168 -23.88 61.52 -60.74
N GLU A 169 -25.07 61.24 -60.17
CA GLU A 169 -26.34 61.35 -60.89
C GLU A 169 -26.68 62.83 -61.20
N MET A 170 -26.44 63.73 -60.24
CA MET A 170 -26.60 65.17 -60.44
C MET A 170 -25.66 65.70 -61.53
N ASP A 171 -24.38 65.33 -61.50
CA ASP A 171 -23.40 65.75 -62.52
C ASP A 171 -23.77 65.24 -63.93
N GLY A 172 -24.32 64.02 -64.02
CA GLY A 172 -24.84 63.46 -65.27
C GLY A 172 -25.99 64.26 -65.87
N THR A 173 -26.91 64.75 -65.02
CA THR A 173 -28.03 65.60 -65.47
C THR A 173 -27.55 66.98 -65.94
N ALA A 174 -26.60 67.60 -65.23
CA ALA A 174 -26.03 68.90 -65.62
C ALA A 174 -25.28 68.83 -66.96
N ALA A 175 -24.55 67.73 -67.22
CA ALA A 175 -23.89 67.52 -68.51
C ALA A 175 -24.89 67.38 -69.68
N ALA A 176 -26.03 66.73 -69.45
CA ALA A 176 -27.09 66.58 -70.46
C ALA A 176 -27.76 67.92 -70.84
N GLU A 177 -27.90 68.84 -69.89
CA GLU A 177 -28.40 70.20 -70.12
C GLU A 177 -27.42 71.03 -70.97
N GLN A 178 -26.12 70.90 -70.72
CA GLN A 178 -25.09 71.60 -71.51
C GLN A 178 -25.00 71.11 -72.96
N VAL A 179 -25.20 69.81 -73.20
CA VAL A 179 -25.26 69.23 -74.55
C VAL A 179 -26.50 69.71 -75.32
N SER A 180 -27.60 70.00 -74.61
CA SER A 180 -28.83 70.53 -75.19
C SER A 180 -28.68 72.01 -75.60
N ALA A 181 -27.92 72.80 -74.84
CA ALA A 181 -27.64 74.21 -75.14
C ALA A 181 -26.71 74.41 -76.36
N LEU A 182 -25.81 73.45 -76.63
CA LEU A 182 -24.89 73.49 -77.77
C LEU A 182 -25.56 73.18 -79.12
N ARG A 183 -26.79 72.64 -79.12
CA ARG A 183 -27.51 72.24 -80.34
C ARG A 183 -28.21 73.40 -81.05
N GLY A 184 -28.42 74.53 -80.37
CA GLY A 184 -29.21 75.67 -80.87
C GLY A 184 -28.42 76.76 -81.63
N SER A 185 -27.08 76.71 -81.61
CA SER A 185 -26.23 77.85 -82.02
C SER A 185 -25.56 77.71 -83.40
N VAL A 186 -26.01 76.78 -84.25
CA VAL A 186 -25.40 76.51 -85.57
C VAL A 186 -26.37 76.78 -86.75
N SER A 187 -26.65 78.06 -87.04
CA SER A 187 -27.05 78.58 -88.37
C SER A 187 -26.97 80.12 -88.35
N GLY A 188 -26.49 80.91 -89.32
CA GLY A 188 -25.79 80.72 -90.58
C GLY A 188 -25.41 82.11 -91.16
N LEU A 189 -24.23 82.21 -91.77
CA LEU A 189 -23.95 83.00 -92.98
C LEU A 189 -23.81 84.55 -92.98
N CYS A 190 -22.84 85.11 -92.23
CA CYS A 190 -22.00 86.24 -92.71
C CYS A 190 -20.58 85.73 -93.00
N VAL A 191 -20.53 84.69 -93.83
CA VAL A 191 -19.70 83.52 -93.53
C VAL A 191 -18.33 83.55 -94.16
N LEU A 192 -18.08 84.04 -95.38
CA LEU A 192 -16.83 83.64 -96.03
C LEU A 192 -15.58 84.44 -95.60
N ALA A 193 -15.69 85.77 -95.42
CA ALA A 193 -14.57 86.60 -94.98
C ALA A 193 -14.31 86.46 -93.47
N ARG A 194 -15.38 86.44 -92.67
CA ARG A 194 -15.32 86.12 -91.25
C ARG A 194 -14.90 84.67 -91.04
N GLN A 195 -15.24 83.71 -91.91
CA GLN A 195 -14.73 82.33 -91.81
C GLN A 195 -13.25 82.23 -92.13
N LYS A 196 -12.69 83.03 -93.04
CA LYS A 196 -11.25 83.00 -93.32
C LYS A 196 -10.44 83.56 -92.14
N GLU A 197 -10.82 84.72 -91.62
CA GLU A 197 -10.22 85.31 -90.42
C GLU A 197 -10.39 84.37 -89.22
N LEU A 198 -11.60 83.84 -89.04
CA LEU A 198 -11.93 82.84 -88.02
C LEU A 198 -11.20 81.52 -88.25
N LEU A 199 -10.88 81.12 -89.50
CA LEU A 199 -10.11 79.91 -89.79
C LEU A 199 -8.66 80.11 -89.39
N LEU A 200 -8.07 81.27 -89.69
CA LEU A 200 -6.72 81.59 -89.24
C LEU A 200 -6.66 81.68 -87.73
N GLN A 201 -7.62 82.35 -87.10
CA GLN A 201 -7.74 82.42 -85.64
C GLN A 201 -8.03 81.04 -85.03
N LYS A 202 -8.82 80.19 -85.70
CA LYS A 202 -9.04 78.79 -85.31
C LYS A 202 -7.81 77.94 -85.51
N LEU A 203 -7.01 78.21 -86.53
CA LEU A 203 -5.76 77.50 -86.79
C LEU A 203 -4.70 77.89 -85.77
N GLU A 204 -4.61 79.16 -85.42
CA GLU A 204 -3.70 79.68 -84.41
C GLU A 204 -4.09 79.23 -82.99
N THR A 205 -5.39 79.23 -82.67
CA THR A 205 -5.90 78.60 -81.44
C THR A 205 -5.76 77.08 -81.47
N PHE A 206 -5.92 76.43 -82.62
CA PHE A 206 -5.62 75.00 -82.79
C PHE A 206 -4.14 74.71 -82.59
N GLU A 207 -3.23 75.50 -83.13
CA GLU A 207 -1.79 75.36 -82.91
C GLU A 207 -1.41 75.63 -81.46
N ALA A 208 -1.99 76.66 -80.83
CA ALA A 208 -1.76 76.96 -79.42
C ALA A 208 -2.28 75.82 -78.52
N THR A 209 -3.49 75.32 -78.78
CA THR A 209 -4.09 74.17 -78.09
C THR A 209 -3.32 72.88 -78.38
N ASN A 210 -2.81 72.67 -79.59
CA ASN A 210 -1.99 71.52 -79.94
C ASN A 210 -0.62 71.59 -79.24
N ARG A 211 0.00 72.78 -79.16
CA ARG A 211 1.23 73.01 -78.38
C ARG A 211 0.99 72.74 -76.89
N THR A 212 -0.10 73.24 -76.31
CA THR A 212 -0.46 72.95 -74.91
C THR A 212 -0.84 71.50 -74.69
N LEU A 213 -1.55 70.85 -75.61
CA LEU A 213 -1.85 69.41 -75.55
C LEU A 213 -0.57 68.59 -75.63
N ARG A 214 0.37 68.92 -76.52
CA ARG A 214 1.69 68.26 -76.57
C ARG A 214 2.49 68.51 -75.30
N GLN A 215 2.41 69.70 -74.72
CA GLN A 215 3.04 70.03 -73.45
C GLN A 215 2.43 69.20 -72.32
N LEU A 216 1.10 69.19 -72.18
CA LEU A 216 0.35 68.39 -71.21
C LEU A 216 0.56 66.88 -71.41
N LEU A 217 0.73 66.41 -72.65
CA LEU A 217 1.03 65.00 -72.92
C LEU A 217 2.44 64.66 -72.44
N ARG A 218 3.42 65.54 -72.68
CA ARG A 218 4.78 65.39 -72.16
C ARG A 218 4.82 65.49 -70.64
N ASP A 219 4.06 66.40 -70.05
CA ASP A 219 3.97 66.58 -68.61
C ASP A 219 3.22 65.41 -67.94
N GLN A 220 2.17 64.86 -68.58
CA GLN A 220 1.52 63.62 -68.13
C GLN A 220 2.44 62.42 -68.26
N GLN A 221 3.19 62.29 -69.35
CA GLN A 221 4.15 61.19 -69.52
C GLN A 221 5.28 61.31 -68.50
N GLY A 222 5.81 62.51 -68.28
CA GLY A 222 6.81 62.79 -67.24
C GLY A 222 6.28 62.54 -65.83
N SER A 223 5.06 63.01 -65.53
CA SER A 223 4.37 62.77 -64.26
C SER A 223 4.06 61.30 -64.03
N GLN A 224 3.54 60.57 -65.02
CA GLN A 224 3.30 59.13 -64.89
C GLN A 224 4.59 58.34 -64.73
N VAL A 225 5.68 58.73 -65.39
CA VAL A 225 6.99 58.08 -65.22
C VAL A 225 7.54 58.37 -63.82
N LEU A 226 7.45 59.61 -63.34
CA LEU A 226 7.82 59.98 -61.97
C LEU A 226 6.95 59.27 -60.92
N LEU A 227 5.64 59.18 -61.13
CA LEU A 227 4.71 58.49 -60.23
C LEU A 227 5.00 56.99 -60.20
N LYS A 228 5.27 56.37 -61.36
CA LYS A 228 5.69 54.96 -61.46
C LYS A 228 7.04 54.75 -60.78
N LEU A 229 8.04 55.60 -61.02
CA LEU A 229 9.35 55.50 -60.36
C LEU A 229 9.26 55.69 -58.84
N ALA A 230 8.39 56.59 -58.36
CA ALA A 230 8.21 56.83 -56.93
C ALA A 230 7.35 55.76 -56.25
N SER A 231 6.39 55.15 -56.97
CA SER A 231 5.52 54.10 -56.44
C SER A 231 6.18 52.72 -56.42
N PHE A 232 7.13 52.42 -57.31
CA PHE A 232 7.90 51.17 -57.31
C PHE A 232 8.60 50.85 -55.97
N PRO A 233 9.39 51.75 -55.36
CA PRO A 233 10.05 51.49 -54.07
C PRO A 233 9.05 51.42 -52.91
N LEU A 234 7.94 52.19 -52.97
CA LEU A 234 6.86 52.10 -51.98
C LEU A 234 6.14 50.74 -52.04
N LEU A 235 5.84 50.24 -53.25
CA LEU A 235 5.25 48.92 -53.48
C LEU A 235 6.20 47.81 -53.01
N GLN A 236 7.49 47.89 -53.32
CA GLN A 236 8.48 46.92 -52.85
C GLN A 236 8.58 46.88 -51.32
N HIS A 237 8.61 48.05 -50.67
CA HIS A 237 8.65 48.13 -49.21
C HIS A 237 7.36 47.57 -48.56
N LEU A 238 6.19 47.80 -49.17
CA LEU A 238 4.92 47.20 -48.74
C LEU A 238 4.92 45.68 -48.89
N VAL A 239 5.48 45.14 -49.98
CA VAL A 239 5.60 43.69 -50.18
C VAL A 239 6.51 43.07 -49.12
N VAL A 240 7.67 43.67 -48.84
CA VAL A 240 8.57 43.18 -47.78
C VAL A 240 7.88 43.19 -46.42
N LYS A 241 7.18 44.27 -46.07
CA LYS A 241 6.40 44.33 -44.84
C LYS A 241 5.29 43.29 -44.79
N LEU A 242 4.61 43.03 -45.90
CA LEU A 242 3.58 42.01 -45.98
C LEU A 242 4.18 40.62 -45.74
N GLU A 243 5.32 40.31 -46.34
CA GLU A 243 6.02 39.05 -46.11
C GLU A 243 6.53 38.92 -44.67
N GLU A 244 7.01 40.01 -44.05
CA GLU A 244 7.39 40.03 -42.64
C GLU A 244 6.18 39.74 -41.73
N LYS A 245 5.04 40.42 -41.96
CA LYS A 245 3.79 40.12 -41.24
C LYS A 245 3.33 38.68 -41.47
N ASP A 246 3.43 38.16 -42.69
CA ASP A 246 3.06 36.77 -43.00
C ASP A 246 3.95 35.77 -42.25
N ARG A 247 5.27 36.04 -42.15
CA ARG A 247 6.19 35.26 -41.32
C ARG A 247 5.81 35.31 -39.83
N GLU A 248 5.49 36.50 -39.30
CA GLU A 248 5.04 36.66 -37.91
C GLU A 248 3.73 35.89 -37.64
N VAL A 249 2.74 35.98 -38.54
CA VAL A 249 1.48 35.24 -38.43
C VAL A 249 1.73 33.73 -38.45
N ASN A 250 2.61 33.25 -39.34
CA ASN A 250 2.98 31.85 -39.40
C ASN A 250 3.69 31.37 -38.12
N GLN A 251 4.51 32.21 -37.49
CA GLN A 251 5.14 31.90 -36.20
C GLN A 251 4.10 31.85 -35.07
N LEU A 252 3.20 32.83 -34.99
CA LEU A 252 2.12 32.85 -34.00
C LEU A 252 1.18 31.66 -34.15
N SER A 253 0.85 31.26 -35.39
CA SER A 253 0.04 30.06 -35.64
C SER A 253 0.73 28.80 -35.09
N LYS A 254 2.04 28.66 -35.28
CA LYS A 254 2.80 27.54 -34.72
C LYS A 254 2.79 27.57 -33.20
N HIS A 255 2.95 28.73 -32.58
CA HIS A 255 2.87 28.88 -31.13
C HIS A 255 1.50 28.45 -30.59
N ILE A 256 0.41 28.92 -31.21
CA ILE A 256 -0.96 28.52 -30.85
C ILE A 256 -1.14 27.00 -30.97
N ASP A 257 -0.63 26.38 -32.03
CA ASP A 257 -0.76 24.93 -32.19
C ASP A 257 0.05 24.15 -31.14
N THR A 258 1.24 24.64 -30.77
CA THR A 258 1.98 24.05 -29.64
C THR A 258 1.25 24.21 -28.32
N GLU A 259 0.65 25.37 -28.04
CA GLU A 259 -0.15 25.59 -26.83
C GLU A 259 -1.38 24.68 -26.79
N LYS A 260 -2.08 24.48 -27.91
CA LYS A 260 -3.21 23.52 -27.97
C LYS A 260 -2.76 22.10 -27.61
N VAL A 261 -1.60 21.66 -28.11
CA VAL A 261 -1.05 20.34 -27.78
C VAL A 261 -0.68 20.26 -26.30
N LEU A 262 -0.08 21.31 -25.73
CA LEU A 262 0.24 21.38 -24.30
C LEU A 262 -1.03 21.34 -23.44
N ILE A 263 -2.09 22.06 -23.81
CA ILE A 263 -3.38 22.03 -23.11
C ILE A 263 -3.98 20.62 -23.16
N ALA A 264 -3.97 19.97 -24.34
CA ALA A 264 -4.47 18.60 -24.49
C ALA A 264 -3.68 17.61 -23.62
N HIS A 265 -2.34 17.69 -23.64
CA HIS A 265 -1.48 16.87 -22.80
C HIS A 265 -1.75 17.10 -21.31
N THR A 266 -1.88 18.35 -20.88
CA THR A 266 -2.17 18.69 -19.48
C THR A 266 -3.53 18.15 -19.04
N ALA A 267 -4.54 18.23 -19.91
CA ALA A 267 -5.85 17.65 -19.65
C ALA A 267 -5.80 16.12 -19.50
N ASP A 268 -5.01 15.43 -20.31
CA ASP A 268 -4.84 13.97 -20.21
C ASP A 268 -4.07 13.55 -18.95
N VAL A 269 -3.05 14.32 -18.56
CA VAL A 269 -2.37 14.15 -17.27
C VAL A 269 -3.36 14.34 -16.11
N SER A 270 -4.18 15.39 -16.13
CA SER A 270 -5.21 15.63 -15.11
C SER A 270 -6.21 14.49 -15.01
N LYS A 271 -6.71 13.95 -16.14
CA LYS A 271 -7.60 12.77 -16.15
C LYS A 271 -6.91 11.54 -15.55
N SER A 272 -5.65 11.31 -15.88
CA SER A 272 -4.88 10.18 -15.33
C SER A 272 -4.66 10.32 -13.82
N LEU A 273 -4.45 11.55 -13.34
CA LEU A 273 -4.30 11.88 -11.92
C LEU A 273 -5.63 11.71 -11.17
N GLU A 274 -6.74 12.11 -11.76
CA GLU A 274 -8.08 11.88 -11.19
C GLU A 274 -8.42 10.39 -11.11
N SER A 275 -8.08 9.61 -12.14
CA SER A 275 -8.29 8.16 -12.16
C SER A 275 -7.46 7.44 -11.09
N THR A 276 -6.19 7.78 -10.96
CA THR A 276 -5.31 7.24 -9.92
C THR A 276 -5.78 7.64 -8.52
N ARG A 277 -6.22 8.89 -8.33
CA ARG A 277 -6.83 9.35 -7.06
C ARG A 277 -8.09 8.55 -6.72
N ALA A 278 -9.00 8.34 -7.68
CA ALA A 278 -10.22 7.56 -7.46
C ALA A 278 -9.91 6.10 -7.12
N HIS A 279 -8.92 5.50 -7.80
CA HIS A 279 -8.46 4.15 -7.52
C HIS A 279 -7.89 4.01 -6.10
N LEU A 280 -7.00 4.92 -5.69
CA LEU A 280 -6.43 4.94 -4.34
C LEU A 280 -7.50 5.16 -3.27
N GLN A 281 -8.47 6.04 -3.52
CA GLN A 281 -9.59 6.26 -2.61
C GLN A 281 -10.47 4.99 -2.46
N GLY A 282 -10.65 4.24 -3.55
CA GLY A 282 -11.31 2.93 -3.52
C GLY A 282 -10.55 1.90 -2.68
N GLN A 283 -9.23 1.82 -2.85
CA GLN A 283 -8.38 0.94 -2.05
C GLN A 283 -8.43 1.29 -0.57
N LEU A 284 -8.37 2.58 -0.22
CA LEU A 284 -8.44 3.05 1.16
C LEU A 284 -9.75 2.59 1.82
N ARG A 285 -10.90 2.83 1.17
CA ARG A 285 -12.22 2.40 1.67
C ARG A 285 -12.31 0.88 1.82
N SER A 286 -11.75 0.11 0.89
CA SER A 286 -11.69 -1.34 0.97
C SER A 286 -10.88 -1.81 2.19
N LYS A 287 -9.72 -1.18 2.42
CA LYS A 287 -8.85 -1.48 3.56
C LYS A 287 -9.46 -1.04 4.90
N GLU A 288 -10.16 0.08 4.94
CA GLU A 288 -10.93 0.51 6.11
C GLU A 288 -12.03 -0.50 6.45
N ALA A 289 -12.77 -0.98 5.45
CA ALA A 289 -13.80 -2.01 5.65
C ALA A 289 -13.20 -3.35 6.15
N GLU A 290 -12.06 -3.76 5.60
CA GLU A 290 -11.33 -4.95 6.05
C GLU A 290 -10.85 -4.80 7.49
N ASN A 291 -10.27 -3.65 7.84
CA ASN A 291 -9.83 -3.35 9.21
C ASN A 291 -11.00 -3.39 10.20
N ASN A 292 -12.14 -2.77 9.86
CA ASN A 292 -13.35 -2.83 10.67
C ASN A 292 -13.83 -4.28 10.87
N ARG A 293 -13.79 -5.11 9.82
CA ARG A 293 -14.14 -6.54 9.92
C ARG A 293 -13.20 -7.28 10.87
N LEU A 294 -11.89 -7.08 10.74
CA LEU A 294 -10.87 -7.70 11.60
C LEU A 294 -11.00 -7.23 13.05
N SER A 295 -11.26 -5.94 13.28
CA SER A 295 -11.49 -5.37 14.61
C SER A 295 -12.69 -6.04 15.32
N VAL A 296 -13.78 -6.28 14.59
CA VAL A 296 -14.93 -7.03 15.12
C VAL A 296 -14.56 -8.49 15.42
N GLN A 297 -13.78 -9.14 14.55
CA GLN A 297 -13.31 -10.52 14.80
C GLN A 297 -12.44 -10.60 16.05
N VAL A 298 -11.50 -9.68 16.25
CA VAL A 298 -10.65 -9.61 17.44
C VAL A 298 -11.51 -9.46 18.70
N LYS A 299 -12.44 -8.49 18.72
CA LYS A 299 -13.35 -8.32 19.87
C LYS A 299 -14.17 -9.57 20.19
N ASN A 300 -14.59 -10.30 19.18
CA ASN A 300 -15.34 -11.55 19.38
C ASN A 300 -14.44 -12.66 19.95
N LEU A 301 -13.21 -12.80 19.46
CA LEU A 301 -12.24 -13.75 19.99
C LEU A 301 -11.84 -13.40 21.43
N GLU A 302 -11.67 -12.13 21.76
CA GLU A 302 -11.40 -11.67 23.13
C GLU A 302 -12.54 -12.03 24.09
N ARG A 303 -13.80 -11.81 23.68
CA ARG A 303 -14.97 -12.23 24.46
C ARG A 303 -15.02 -13.74 24.66
N ALA A 304 -14.77 -14.53 23.61
CA ALA A 304 -14.75 -15.99 23.68
C ALA A 304 -13.63 -16.48 24.60
N ALA A 305 -12.43 -15.90 24.51
CA ALA A 305 -11.32 -16.21 25.40
C ALA A 305 -11.64 -15.87 26.86
N HIS A 306 -12.32 -14.74 27.10
CA HIS A 306 -12.76 -14.37 28.44
C HIS A 306 -13.79 -15.36 29.00
N GLN A 307 -14.76 -15.78 28.19
CA GLN A 307 -15.74 -16.81 28.58
C GLN A 307 -15.06 -18.14 28.91
N GLN A 308 -14.14 -18.62 28.05
CA GLN A 308 -13.37 -19.84 28.30
C GLN A 308 -12.53 -19.74 29.58
N LYS A 309 -11.94 -18.57 29.86
CA LYS A 309 -11.20 -18.35 31.11
C LYS A 309 -12.12 -18.54 32.32
N VAL A 310 -13.32 -17.97 32.30
CA VAL A 310 -14.31 -18.13 33.37
C VAL A 310 -14.73 -19.59 33.54
N GLU A 311 -14.99 -20.31 32.44
CA GLU A 311 -15.32 -21.74 32.47
C GLU A 311 -14.19 -22.59 33.06
N VAL A 312 -12.94 -22.29 32.70
CA VAL A 312 -11.76 -22.99 33.24
C VAL A 312 -11.62 -22.76 34.73
N GLU A 313 -11.77 -21.51 35.21
CA GLU A 313 -11.74 -21.22 36.64
C GLU A 313 -12.87 -21.94 37.39
N HIS A 314 -14.08 -21.97 36.81
CA HIS A 314 -15.20 -22.71 37.38
C HIS A 314 -14.91 -24.23 37.48
N LEU A 315 -14.36 -24.84 36.43
CA LEU A 315 -13.99 -26.26 36.43
C LEU A 315 -12.86 -26.56 37.43
N LYS A 316 -11.88 -25.66 37.58
CA LYS A 316 -10.83 -25.78 38.59
C LYS A 316 -11.42 -25.77 40.00
N GLU A 317 -12.37 -24.87 40.28
CA GLU A 317 -13.08 -24.83 41.57
C GLU A 317 -13.86 -26.12 41.83
N GLN A 318 -14.61 -26.62 40.84
CA GLN A 318 -15.32 -27.89 40.97
C GLN A 318 -14.37 -29.06 41.27
N LEU A 319 -13.23 -29.11 40.58
CA LEU A 319 -12.23 -30.15 40.76
C LEU A 319 -11.58 -30.06 42.16
N ALA A 320 -11.31 -28.85 42.66
CA ALA A 320 -10.83 -28.63 44.01
C ALA A 320 -11.83 -29.15 45.06
N ARG A 321 -13.13 -28.81 44.91
CA ARG A 321 -14.20 -29.32 45.79
C ARG A 321 -14.31 -30.85 45.76
N ARG A 322 -14.23 -31.46 44.57
CA ARG A 322 -14.24 -32.93 44.44
C ARG A 322 -13.03 -33.60 45.10
N ARG A 323 -11.84 -33.00 44.99
CA ARG A 323 -10.63 -33.49 45.68
C ARG A 323 -10.78 -33.41 47.20
N GLN A 324 -11.32 -32.31 47.71
CA GLN A 324 -11.60 -32.16 49.14
C GLN A 324 -12.60 -33.21 49.64
N GLN A 325 -13.69 -33.44 48.90
CA GLN A 325 -14.67 -34.47 49.23
C GLN A 325 -14.05 -35.87 49.23
N ALA A 326 -13.28 -36.22 48.20
CA ALA A 326 -12.60 -37.51 48.14
C ALA A 326 -11.60 -37.71 49.29
N GLY A 327 -10.96 -36.62 49.75
CA GLY A 327 -10.13 -36.61 50.95
C GLY A 327 -10.93 -36.94 52.22
N ALA A 328 -12.06 -36.25 52.41
CA ALA A 328 -12.96 -36.49 53.54
C ALA A 328 -13.54 -37.93 53.55
N ASP A 329 -13.94 -38.43 52.39
CA ASP A 329 -14.44 -39.80 52.23
C ASP A 329 -13.35 -40.83 52.55
N ARG A 330 -12.11 -40.59 52.09
CA ARG A 330 -10.97 -41.45 52.43
C ARG A 330 -10.70 -41.47 53.93
N GLU A 331 -10.80 -40.33 54.62
CA GLU A 331 -10.66 -40.28 56.08
C GLU A 331 -11.81 -40.96 56.81
N ALA A 332 -13.04 -40.83 56.31
CA ALA A 332 -14.20 -41.55 56.83
C ALA A 332 -14.03 -43.07 56.69
N LEU A 333 -13.58 -43.54 55.52
CA LEU A 333 -13.27 -44.96 55.28
C LEU A 333 -12.15 -45.47 56.19
N LYS A 334 -11.08 -44.69 56.40
CA LYS A 334 -10.02 -45.05 57.37
C LYS A 334 -10.57 -45.20 58.79
N ARG A 335 -11.47 -44.31 59.22
CA ARG A 335 -12.13 -44.41 60.54
C ARG A 335 -13.02 -45.65 60.63
N ALA A 336 -13.82 -45.92 59.59
CA ALA A 336 -14.67 -47.12 59.52
C ALA A 336 -13.85 -48.41 59.57
N ALA A 337 -12.76 -48.49 58.80
CA ALA A 337 -11.85 -49.64 58.78
C ALA A 337 -11.20 -49.88 60.16
N ARG A 338 -10.78 -48.82 60.87
CA ARG A 338 -10.26 -48.94 62.24
C ARG A 338 -11.33 -49.47 63.21
N SER A 339 -12.56 -48.98 63.11
CA SER A 339 -13.69 -49.49 63.92
C SER A 339 -13.99 -50.96 63.63
N GLN A 340 -13.90 -51.39 62.37
CA GLN A 340 -14.11 -52.79 62.00
C GLN A 340 -12.97 -53.68 62.50
N LYS A 341 -11.72 -53.23 62.38
CA LYS A 341 -10.56 -53.95 62.94
C LYS A 341 -10.72 -54.20 64.44
N GLN A 342 -11.07 -53.17 65.22
CA GLN A 342 -11.32 -53.31 66.66
C GLN A 342 -12.47 -54.28 66.97
N ARG A 343 -13.50 -54.34 66.12
CA ARG A 343 -14.60 -55.30 66.28
C ARG A 343 -14.15 -56.73 65.99
N ALA A 344 -13.33 -56.93 64.96
CA ALA A 344 -12.78 -58.23 64.60
C ALA A 344 -11.85 -58.78 65.71
N GLU A 345 -10.95 -57.94 66.24
CA GLU A 345 -10.07 -58.30 67.36
C GLU A 345 -10.87 -58.80 68.57
N ARG A 346 -11.93 -58.06 68.96
CA ARG A 346 -12.81 -58.50 70.07
C ARG A 346 -13.53 -59.81 69.78
N SER A 347 -13.91 -60.06 68.52
CA SER A 347 -14.57 -61.33 68.16
C SER A 347 -13.62 -62.52 68.17
N GLU A 348 -12.36 -62.31 67.79
CA GLU A 348 -11.29 -63.30 67.90
C GLU A 348 -11.06 -63.67 69.37
N ASP A 349 -10.91 -62.66 70.24
CA ASP A 349 -10.76 -62.86 71.70
C ASP A 349 -11.93 -63.69 72.28
N THR A 350 -13.16 -63.49 71.81
CA THR A 350 -14.32 -64.27 72.26
C THR A 350 -14.34 -65.70 71.73
N ALA A 351 -13.88 -65.92 70.49
CA ALA A 351 -13.81 -67.26 69.89
C ALA A 351 -12.75 -68.14 70.56
N ASP A 352 -11.61 -67.55 70.93
CA ASP A 352 -10.56 -68.22 71.69
C ASP A 352 -11.07 -68.69 73.07
N GLN A 353 -11.83 -67.84 73.77
CA GLN A 353 -12.45 -68.19 75.04
C GLN A 353 -13.41 -69.39 74.93
N LEU A 354 -14.23 -69.44 73.88
CA LEU A 354 -15.16 -70.54 73.64
C LEU A 354 -14.44 -71.85 73.24
N SER A 355 -13.35 -71.75 72.48
CA SER A 355 -12.56 -72.91 72.07
C SER A 355 -11.93 -73.62 73.26
N ILE A 356 -11.44 -72.86 74.25
CA ILE A 356 -10.94 -73.38 75.52
C ILE A 356 -12.07 -74.14 76.26
N GLN A 357 -13.27 -73.57 76.33
CA GLN A 357 -14.41 -74.21 76.99
C GLN A 357 -14.81 -75.55 76.34
N LEU A 358 -14.73 -75.67 75.00
CA LEU A 358 -15.05 -76.92 74.31
C LEU A 358 -14.04 -78.04 74.57
N LEU A 359 -12.74 -77.72 74.63
CA LEU A 359 -11.68 -78.67 74.93
C LEU A 359 -11.88 -79.36 76.30
N ASP A 360 -12.42 -78.65 77.29
CA ASP A 360 -12.74 -79.21 78.60
C ASP A 360 -13.91 -80.21 78.58
N THR A 361 -14.85 -80.06 77.64
CA THR A 361 -16.08 -80.88 77.59
C THR A 361 -15.92 -82.23 76.86
N VAL A 362 -14.90 -82.41 76.01
CA VAL A 362 -14.74 -83.60 75.15
C VAL A 362 -14.05 -84.80 75.86
N LEU A 363 -13.56 -84.64 77.09
CA LEU A 363 -12.76 -85.63 77.82
C LEU A 363 -13.55 -86.67 78.68
N TRP A 364 -14.83 -86.95 78.40
CA TRP A 364 -15.64 -87.87 79.23
C TRP A 364 -16.39 -88.96 78.43
N PRO A 365 -16.04 -90.28 78.55
CA PRO A 365 -16.76 -91.33 77.81
C PRO A 365 -17.22 -92.57 78.63
N GLY A 366 -18.43 -93.03 78.36
CA GLY A 366 -18.91 -94.39 78.66
C GLY A 366 -20.43 -94.51 78.48
N HIS A 367 -21.04 -95.55 77.92
CA HIS A 367 -20.57 -96.79 77.29
C HIS A 367 -21.77 -97.35 76.50
N ARG A 368 -21.50 -98.17 75.47
CA ARG A 368 -22.51 -98.91 74.67
C ARG A 368 -22.12 -100.39 74.67
N ALA A 369 -23.04 -101.30 74.98
CA ALA A 369 -23.05 -102.75 74.70
C ALA A 369 -24.40 -103.30 75.22
N ASP A 370 -25.06 -104.32 74.66
CA ASP A 370 -24.48 -105.63 74.46
C ASP A 370 -25.34 -106.53 73.56
N CYS A 371 -24.67 -107.48 72.89
CA CYS A 371 -25.17 -108.24 71.75
C CYS A 371 -24.99 -109.74 71.98
N SER A 372 -26.05 -110.47 72.37
CA SER A 372 -25.95 -111.93 72.49
C SER A 372 -27.29 -112.66 72.32
N GLN A 373 -27.91 -112.51 71.15
CA GLN A 373 -29.01 -113.38 70.68
C GLN A 373 -28.57 -114.12 69.41
N THR A 374 -27.30 -114.56 69.40
CA THR A 374 -26.43 -114.95 68.28
C THR A 374 -26.76 -116.25 67.56
N HIS A 375 -27.81 -116.97 67.97
CA HIS A 375 -28.02 -118.33 67.45
C HIS A 375 -29.41 -118.59 66.87
N ALA A 376 -30.48 -118.04 67.46
CA ALA A 376 -31.76 -117.85 66.73
C ALA A 376 -31.59 -116.83 65.59
N ARG A 377 -30.58 -115.96 65.75
CA ARG A 377 -30.01 -115.12 64.71
C ARG A 377 -29.45 -115.90 63.53
N HIS A 378 -29.05 -117.17 63.58
CA HIS A 378 -28.39 -117.80 62.41
C HIS A 378 -29.40 -118.24 61.32
N LEU A 379 -30.55 -118.77 61.72
CA LEU A 379 -31.60 -119.20 60.78
C LEU A 379 -32.53 -118.05 60.39
N ARG A 380 -32.81 -117.14 61.34
CA ARG A 380 -33.22 -115.78 60.97
C ARG A 380 -32.14 -115.11 60.14
N SER A 381 -30.84 -115.38 60.29
CA SER A 381 -29.77 -114.76 59.50
C SER A 381 -29.80 -115.26 58.09
N ILE A 382 -30.12 -116.52 57.76
CA ILE A 382 -30.19 -116.91 56.35
C ILE A 382 -31.41 -116.28 55.66
N SER A 383 -32.58 -116.30 56.31
CA SER A 383 -33.77 -115.61 55.80
C SER A 383 -33.63 -114.08 55.81
N CYS A 384 -33.00 -113.51 56.82
CA CYS A 384 -32.65 -112.09 56.92
C CYS A 384 -31.46 -111.75 56.02
N CYS A 385 -30.60 -112.69 55.64
CA CYS A 385 -29.54 -112.51 54.63
C CYS A 385 -30.17 -112.51 53.23
N ALA A 386 -31.16 -113.36 52.96
CA ALA A 386 -31.93 -113.30 51.72
C ALA A 386 -32.80 -112.04 51.66
N CYS A 387 -33.52 -111.71 52.74
CA CYS A 387 -34.32 -110.48 52.82
C CYS A 387 -33.46 -109.22 52.87
N SER A 388 -32.26 -109.24 53.48
CA SER A 388 -31.31 -108.12 53.43
C SER A 388 -30.59 -108.05 52.11
N ARG A 389 -30.36 -109.17 51.41
CA ARG A 389 -29.86 -109.16 50.04
C ARG A 389 -30.91 -108.59 49.09
N ILE A 390 -32.17 -108.99 49.24
CA ILE A 390 -33.29 -108.43 48.48
C ILE A 390 -33.47 -106.95 48.84
N ALA A 391 -33.51 -106.59 50.13
CA ALA A 391 -33.61 -105.20 50.56
C ALA A 391 -32.42 -104.36 50.10
N ALA A 392 -31.19 -104.90 50.14
CA ALA A 392 -30.01 -104.22 49.62
C ALA A 392 -30.05 -104.06 48.10
N LEU A 393 -30.54 -105.07 47.35
CA LEU A 393 -30.73 -104.94 45.90
C LEU A 393 -31.85 -103.96 45.57
N THR A 394 -32.94 -103.92 46.36
CA THR A 394 -34.03 -102.96 46.22
C THR A 394 -33.57 -101.55 46.60
N GLU A 395 -32.76 -101.41 47.64
CA GLU A 395 -32.14 -100.16 48.05
C GLU A 395 -31.14 -99.69 46.98
N GLN A 396 -30.31 -100.58 46.43
CA GLN A 396 -29.43 -100.26 45.30
C GLN A 396 -30.21 -99.86 44.04
N LEU A 397 -31.33 -100.53 43.74
CA LEU A 397 -32.23 -100.13 42.66
C LEU A 397 -32.87 -98.77 42.96
N GLN A 398 -33.28 -98.52 44.19
CA GLN A 398 -33.89 -97.26 44.59
C GLN A 398 -32.87 -96.11 44.56
N THR A 399 -31.64 -96.32 45.06
CA THR A 399 -30.58 -95.31 45.03
C THR A 399 -30.18 -95.01 43.59
N THR A 400 -30.03 -96.01 42.73
CA THR A 400 -29.70 -95.77 41.31
C THR A 400 -30.84 -95.08 40.55
N VAL A 401 -32.10 -95.37 40.90
CA VAL A 401 -33.27 -94.67 40.36
C VAL A 401 -33.32 -93.23 40.87
N ASP A 402 -33.13 -93.00 42.16
CA ASP A 402 -33.13 -91.66 42.78
C ASP A 402 -31.94 -90.81 42.28
N GLU A 403 -30.77 -91.42 42.11
CA GLU A 403 -29.60 -90.82 41.44
C GLU A 403 -29.95 -90.44 39.99
N GLY A 404 -30.58 -91.35 39.23
CA GLY A 404 -31.04 -91.06 37.87
C GLY A 404 -32.12 -89.96 37.80
N TRP A 405 -32.99 -89.86 38.81
CA TRP A 405 -33.95 -88.76 38.94
C TRP A 405 -33.25 -87.44 39.25
N ALA A 406 -32.30 -87.42 40.19
CA ALA A 406 -31.54 -86.24 40.55
C ALA A 406 -30.67 -85.73 39.38
N GLU A 407 -30.01 -86.63 38.65
CA GLU A 407 -29.27 -86.30 37.43
C GLU A 407 -30.18 -85.71 36.35
N ARG A 408 -31.36 -86.30 36.16
CA ARG A 408 -32.36 -85.77 35.21
C ARG A 408 -32.87 -84.39 35.62
N GLU A 409 -33.12 -84.16 36.90
CA GLU A 409 -33.54 -82.85 37.42
C GLU A 409 -32.42 -81.81 37.29
N ALA A 410 -31.17 -82.18 37.54
CA ALA A 410 -30.01 -81.31 37.33
C ALA A 410 -29.87 -80.91 35.86
N LEU A 411 -29.96 -81.87 34.92
CA LEU A 411 -29.93 -81.59 33.48
C LEU A 411 -31.09 -80.69 33.03
N LEU A 412 -32.28 -80.87 33.60
CA LEU A 412 -33.43 -79.99 33.32
C LEU A 412 -33.20 -78.56 33.84
N HIS A 413 -32.61 -78.41 35.02
CA HIS A 413 -32.23 -77.11 35.56
C HIS A 413 -31.18 -76.42 34.67
N ASP A 414 -30.15 -77.14 34.23
CA ASP A 414 -29.11 -76.62 33.34
C ASP A 414 -29.68 -76.21 31.97
N LEU A 415 -30.56 -77.04 31.38
CA LEU A 415 -31.26 -76.69 30.14
C LEU A 415 -32.11 -75.42 30.29
N HIS A 416 -32.79 -75.28 31.43
CA HIS A 416 -33.57 -74.07 31.70
C HIS A 416 -32.64 -72.84 31.83
N GLY A 417 -31.53 -72.98 32.56
CA GLY A 417 -30.48 -71.96 32.66
C GLY A 417 -29.98 -71.52 31.28
N LEU A 418 -29.52 -72.46 30.45
CA LEU A 418 -29.05 -72.18 29.09
C LEU A 418 -30.13 -71.54 28.21
N THR A 419 -31.40 -71.93 28.37
CA THR A 419 -32.52 -71.32 27.63
C THR A 419 -32.74 -69.86 28.05
N THR A 420 -32.68 -69.58 29.35
CA THR A 420 -32.81 -68.21 29.87
C THR A 420 -31.64 -67.33 29.42
N GLU A 421 -30.40 -67.83 29.51
CA GLU A 421 -29.20 -67.14 29.04
C GLU A 421 -29.25 -66.87 27.53
N SER A 422 -29.66 -67.85 26.73
CA SER A 422 -29.85 -67.67 25.28
C SER A 422 -30.89 -66.60 24.97
N SER A 423 -32.01 -66.58 25.71
CA SER A 423 -33.04 -65.55 25.54
C SER A 423 -32.54 -64.15 25.94
N ALA A 424 -31.76 -64.05 27.01
CA ALA A 424 -31.15 -62.80 27.46
C ALA A 424 -30.11 -62.27 26.46
N ALA A 425 -29.23 -63.15 25.95
CA ALA A 425 -28.26 -62.81 24.92
C ALA A 425 -28.94 -62.36 23.61
N GLN A 426 -30.08 -62.95 23.24
CA GLN A 426 -30.86 -62.49 22.09
C GLN A 426 -31.44 -61.09 22.29
N LEU A 427 -31.97 -60.79 23.48
CA LEU A 427 -32.48 -59.44 23.80
C LEU A 427 -31.35 -58.41 23.85
N GLU A 428 -30.20 -58.76 24.41
CA GLU A 428 -29.01 -57.90 24.41
C GLU A 428 -28.51 -57.64 22.98
N LYS A 429 -28.47 -58.67 22.12
CA LYS A 429 -28.13 -58.51 20.70
C LYS A 429 -29.10 -57.56 19.98
N GLN A 430 -30.40 -57.65 20.24
CA GLN A 430 -31.39 -56.75 19.66
C GLN A 430 -31.22 -55.32 20.21
N SER A 431 -31.02 -55.18 21.52
CA SER A 431 -30.74 -53.92 22.20
C SER A 431 -29.50 -53.24 21.63
N LEU A 432 -28.38 -53.96 21.47
CA LEU A 432 -27.14 -53.45 20.88
C LEU A 432 -27.31 -53.09 19.40
N LYS A 433 -28.18 -53.79 18.65
CA LYS A 433 -28.47 -53.46 17.25
C LYS A 433 -29.31 -52.18 17.10
N VAL A 434 -30.19 -51.90 18.06
CA VAL A 434 -30.94 -50.64 18.16
C VAL A 434 -30.08 -49.51 18.74
N THR A 435 -29.18 -49.83 19.66
CA THR A 435 -28.27 -48.89 20.33
C THR A 435 -27.00 -48.60 19.50
N SER A 436 -26.70 -49.42 18.48
CA SER A 436 -25.69 -49.14 17.47
C SER A 436 -26.02 -47.79 16.80
N PRO A 437 -25.26 -46.73 17.06
CA PRO A 437 -25.81 -45.38 17.04
C PRO A 437 -25.94 -44.82 15.63
N LEU A 438 -27.19 -44.72 15.17
CA LEU A 438 -27.64 -43.78 14.12
C LEU A 438 -27.01 -42.35 14.23
N PRO A 439 -26.79 -41.77 15.43
CA PRO A 439 -26.14 -40.46 15.54
C PRO A 439 -24.67 -40.43 15.12
N ASP A 440 -23.91 -41.53 15.19
CA ASP A 440 -22.50 -41.51 14.80
C ASP A 440 -22.32 -41.58 13.27
N GLN A 441 -23.25 -42.22 12.56
CA GLN A 441 -23.32 -42.17 11.10
C GLN A 441 -23.68 -40.76 10.60
N ASN A 442 -24.59 -40.07 11.28
CA ASN A 442 -24.94 -38.68 10.96
C ASN A 442 -23.79 -37.71 11.27
N LYS A 443 -23.08 -37.87 12.39
CA LYS A 443 -21.86 -37.09 12.69
C LYS A 443 -20.75 -37.33 11.66
N LEU A 444 -20.58 -38.57 11.22
CA LEU A 444 -19.62 -38.90 10.16
C LEU A 444 -20.00 -38.21 8.84
N ALA A 445 -21.26 -38.25 8.42
CA ALA A 445 -21.74 -37.57 7.22
C ALA A 445 -21.56 -36.03 7.30
N LEU A 446 -21.85 -35.42 8.46
CA LEU A 446 -21.60 -33.99 8.70
C LEU A 446 -20.10 -33.65 8.65
N SER A 447 -19.25 -34.47 9.24
CA SER A 447 -17.80 -34.26 9.18
C SER A 447 -17.25 -34.38 7.74
N GLN A 448 -17.82 -35.30 6.94
CA GLN A 448 -17.46 -35.47 5.53
C GLN A 448 -17.87 -34.26 4.68
N SER A 449 -19.07 -33.69 4.91
CA SER A 449 -19.51 -32.49 4.18
C SER A 449 -18.71 -31.25 4.58
N GLU A 450 -18.35 -31.11 5.86
CA GLU A 450 -17.45 -30.04 6.33
C GLU A 450 -16.06 -30.15 5.72
N LEU A 451 -15.50 -31.37 5.60
CA LEU A 451 -14.23 -31.58 4.90
C LEU A 451 -14.31 -31.22 3.42
N GLN A 452 -15.42 -31.56 2.75
CA GLN A 452 -15.64 -31.16 1.35
C GLN A 452 -15.75 -29.65 1.20
N GLN A 453 -16.46 -28.97 2.10
CA GLN A 453 -16.57 -27.51 2.10
C GLN A 453 -15.20 -26.84 2.33
N VAL A 454 -14.41 -27.34 3.29
CA VAL A 454 -13.06 -26.83 3.54
C VAL A 454 -12.18 -27.05 2.31
N ARG A 455 -12.24 -28.22 1.66
CA ARG A 455 -11.48 -28.48 0.41
C ARG A 455 -11.85 -27.50 -0.70
N ALA A 456 -13.15 -27.26 -0.92
CA ALA A 456 -13.61 -26.29 -1.90
C ALA A 456 -13.11 -24.87 -1.57
N SER A 457 -13.13 -24.46 -0.30
CA SER A 457 -12.61 -23.15 0.10
C SER A 457 -11.09 -23.02 -0.11
N ILE A 458 -10.33 -24.10 0.13
CA ILE A 458 -8.88 -24.13 -0.11
C ILE A 458 -8.61 -23.95 -1.60
N GLN A 459 -9.33 -24.68 -2.47
CA GLN A 459 -9.19 -24.55 -3.93
C GLN A 459 -9.52 -23.12 -4.42
N GLN A 460 -10.52 -22.48 -3.83
CA GLN A 460 -10.83 -21.07 -4.13
C GLN A 460 -9.67 -20.14 -3.74
N TYR A 461 -9.08 -20.31 -2.56
CA TYR A 461 -7.93 -19.51 -2.14
C TYR A 461 -6.68 -19.80 -2.98
N GLU A 462 -6.46 -21.05 -3.40
CA GLU A 462 -5.38 -21.42 -4.31
C GLU A 462 -5.53 -20.69 -5.66
N SER A 463 -6.73 -20.71 -6.25
CA SER A 463 -7.00 -20.00 -7.50
C SER A 463 -6.80 -18.48 -7.37
N LEU A 464 -7.17 -17.90 -6.23
CA LEU A 464 -6.97 -16.48 -5.96
C LEU A 464 -5.48 -16.16 -5.78
N LEU A 465 -4.73 -17.00 -5.06
CA LEU A 465 -3.29 -16.86 -4.92
C LEU A 465 -2.59 -16.96 -6.27
N ASP A 466 -3.00 -17.88 -7.13
CA ASP A 466 -2.44 -18.01 -8.47
C ASP A 466 -2.76 -16.78 -9.35
N SER A 467 -3.96 -16.22 -9.25
CA SER A 467 -4.27 -14.95 -9.92
C SER A 467 -3.40 -13.79 -9.42
N TYR A 468 -3.13 -13.72 -8.11
CA TYR A 468 -2.21 -12.71 -7.55
C TYR A 468 -0.77 -12.94 -7.98
N LYS A 469 -0.31 -14.19 -8.08
CA LYS A 469 1.03 -14.49 -8.61
C LYS A 469 1.18 -14.03 -10.05
N ILE A 470 0.17 -14.23 -10.89
CA ILE A 470 0.16 -13.77 -12.28
C ILE A 470 0.23 -12.24 -12.32
N GLN A 471 -0.64 -11.56 -11.56
CA GLN A 471 -0.67 -10.09 -11.52
C GLN A 471 0.65 -9.48 -11.02
N VAL A 472 1.28 -10.10 -10.01
CA VAL A 472 2.61 -9.68 -9.55
C VAL A 472 3.67 -9.92 -10.63
N GLY A 473 3.55 -10.99 -11.40
CA GLY A 473 4.42 -11.24 -12.56
C GLY A 473 4.28 -10.18 -13.65
N GLU A 474 3.05 -9.83 -14.02
CA GLU A 474 2.74 -8.80 -15.03
C GLU A 474 3.27 -7.43 -14.61
N THR A 475 2.94 -6.98 -13.41
CA THR A 475 3.41 -5.68 -12.88
C THR A 475 4.93 -5.61 -12.79
N ARG A 476 5.61 -6.73 -12.50
CA ARG A 476 7.07 -6.79 -12.52
C ARG A 476 7.63 -6.68 -13.93
N ALA A 477 7.02 -7.38 -14.90
CA ALA A 477 7.42 -7.28 -16.30
C ALA A 477 7.23 -5.86 -16.86
N GLU A 478 6.10 -5.21 -16.56
CA GLU A 478 5.83 -3.82 -16.90
C GLU A 478 6.88 -2.88 -16.29
N ALA A 479 7.21 -3.06 -15.01
CA ALA A 479 8.25 -2.27 -14.35
C ALA A 479 9.63 -2.43 -15.02
N ASP A 480 9.98 -3.64 -15.45
CA ASP A 480 11.24 -3.91 -16.15
C ASP A 480 11.24 -3.30 -17.57
N GLU A 481 10.09 -3.30 -18.28
CA GLU A 481 9.94 -2.58 -19.55
C GLU A 481 10.10 -1.07 -19.38
N TYR A 482 9.49 -0.46 -18.36
CA TYR A 482 9.66 0.97 -18.09
C TYR A 482 11.10 1.31 -17.75
N ARG A 483 11.79 0.47 -16.96
CA ARG A 483 13.22 0.64 -16.68
C ARG A 483 14.06 0.61 -17.95
N ALA A 484 13.78 -0.31 -18.87
CA ALA A 484 14.48 -0.37 -20.16
C ALA A 484 14.24 0.88 -21.00
N ARG A 485 13.00 1.38 -21.07
CA ARG A 485 12.66 2.62 -21.80
C ARG A 485 13.36 3.85 -21.22
N VAL A 486 13.41 3.96 -19.89
CA VAL A 486 14.13 5.06 -19.21
C VAL A 486 15.62 4.97 -19.49
N ALA A 487 16.22 3.78 -19.38
CA ALA A 487 17.64 3.59 -19.68
C ALA A 487 17.98 3.96 -21.13
N GLN A 488 17.12 3.62 -22.08
CA GLN A 488 17.29 4.01 -23.49
C GLN A 488 17.20 5.54 -23.66
N ALA A 489 16.18 6.18 -23.08
CA ALA A 489 16.02 7.63 -23.16
C ALA A 489 17.19 8.38 -22.50
N GLU A 490 17.75 7.85 -21.39
CA GLU A 490 18.95 8.39 -20.75
C GLU A 490 20.18 8.30 -21.66
N GLN A 491 20.37 7.16 -22.34
CA GLN A 491 21.47 6.98 -23.30
C GLN A 491 21.34 7.95 -24.48
N GLU A 492 20.14 8.09 -25.04
CA GLU A 492 19.86 9.04 -26.13
C GLU A 492 20.10 10.49 -25.67
N ALA A 493 19.61 10.88 -24.49
CA ALA A 493 19.84 12.20 -23.95
C ALA A 493 21.32 12.49 -23.65
N GLN A 494 22.08 11.48 -23.21
CA GLN A 494 23.54 11.59 -23.08
C GLN A 494 24.22 11.75 -24.43
N ALA A 495 23.78 11.03 -25.47
CA ALA A 495 24.32 11.17 -26.82
C ALA A 495 24.09 12.57 -27.38
N VAL A 496 22.88 13.12 -27.22
CA VAL A 496 22.55 14.50 -27.63
C VAL A 496 23.38 15.52 -26.86
N ARG A 497 23.54 15.35 -25.54
CA ARG A 497 24.39 16.24 -24.73
C ARG A 497 25.84 16.25 -25.23
N ARG A 498 26.42 15.07 -25.51
CA ARG A 498 27.78 14.97 -26.05
C ARG A 498 27.90 15.62 -27.42
N ALA A 499 26.91 15.45 -28.29
CA ALA A 499 26.89 16.10 -29.61
C ALA A 499 26.85 17.62 -29.48
N LEU A 500 25.98 18.16 -28.60
CA LEU A 500 25.91 19.59 -28.34
C LEU A 500 27.22 20.15 -27.76
N GLU A 501 27.85 19.43 -26.82
CA GLU A 501 29.15 19.81 -26.28
C GLU A 501 30.24 19.88 -27.37
N GLN A 502 30.22 18.94 -28.32
CA GLN A 502 31.11 18.95 -29.48
C GLN A 502 30.85 20.16 -30.38
N GLU A 503 29.59 20.44 -30.74
CA GLU A 503 29.22 21.61 -31.55
C GLU A 503 29.61 22.93 -30.87
N VAL A 504 29.42 23.04 -29.55
CA VAL A 504 29.83 24.21 -28.78
C VAL A 504 31.34 24.40 -28.84
N GLU A 505 32.12 23.32 -28.68
CA GLU A 505 33.58 23.42 -28.73
C GLU A 505 34.08 23.72 -30.16
N GLU A 506 33.42 23.19 -31.19
CA GLU A 506 33.68 23.52 -32.60
C GLU A 506 33.45 25.02 -32.86
N VAL A 507 32.27 25.54 -32.51
CA VAL A 507 31.95 26.97 -32.66
C VAL A 507 32.91 27.84 -31.86
N ARG A 508 33.25 27.43 -30.63
CA ARG A 508 34.22 28.14 -29.80
C ARG A 508 35.59 28.19 -30.46
N SER A 509 36.06 27.07 -31.00
CA SER A 509 37.34 26.99 -31.72
C SER A 509 37.34 27.88 -32.97
N GLU A 510 36.23 27.93 -33.71
CA GLU A 510 36.08 28.79 -34.88
C GLU A 510 36.11 30.28 -34.49
N LEU A 511 35.38 30.66 -33.45
CA LEU A 511 35.38 32.04 -32.94
C LEU A 511 36.75 32.48 -32.44
N LEU A 512 37.46 31.61 -31.71
CA LEU A 512 38.84 31.86 -31.30
C LEU A 512 39.77 32.00 -32.52
N GLY A 513 39.59 31.16 -33.54
CA GLY A 513 40.33 31.26 -34.80
C GLY A 513 40.09 32.59 -35.54
N ARG A 514 38.84 33.11 -35.53
CA ARG A 514 38.49 34.41 -36.10
C ARG A 514 39.01 35.59 -35.27
N LEU A 515 39.13 35.43 -33.94
CA LEU A 515 39.64 36.45 -33.02
C LEU A 515 41.17 36.64 -33.15
N ALA A 516 41.92 35.54 -33.31
CA ALA A 516 43.38 35.54 -33.36
C ALA A 516 44.01 36.56 -34.33
N PRO A 517 43.58 36.73 -35.59
CA PRO A 517 44.13 37.74 -36.49
C PRO A 517 43.71 39.18 -36.16
N LEU A 518 42.65 39.37 -35.37
CA LEU A 518 42.15 40.69 -34.98
C LEU A 518 42.89 41.27 -33.77
N GLU A 519 43.40 40.41 -32.87
CA GLU A 519 44.14 40.83 -31.66
C GLU A 519 45.32 41.80 -31.92
N PRO A 520 46.18 41.63 -32.95
CA PRO A 520 47.31 42.54 -33.16
C PRO A 520 46.95 43.85 -33.88
N LEU A 521 45.75 43.98 -34.48
CA LEU A 521 45.38 45.15 -35.28
C LEU A 521 45.39 46.49 -34.51
N PRO A 522 44.91 46.58 -33.26
CA PRO A 522 44.94 47.83 -32.50
C PRO A 522 46.36 48.30 -32.23
N GLU A 523 47.30 47.39 -31.94
CA GLU A 523 48.70 47.74 -31.78
C GLU A 523 49.34 48.16 -33.10
N ALA A 524 49.05 47.46 -34.19
CA ALA A 524 49.51 47.84 -35.52
C ALA A 524 49.00 49.22 -35.93
N LEU A 525 47.72 49.52 -35.66
CA LEU A 525 47.12 50.83 -35.89
C LEU A 525 47.82 51.92 -35.07
N ARG A 526 48.03 51.69 -33.76
CA ARG A 526 48.78 52.63 -32.90
C ARG A 526 50.18 52.91 -33.43
N ARG A 527 50.88 51.89 -33.92
CA ARG A 527 52.22 52.05 -34.54
C ARG A 527 52.13 52.90 -35.82
N SER A 528 51.13 52.66 -36.67
CA SER A 528 50.89 53.46 -37.88
C SER A 528 50.55 54.92 -37.56
N ASP A 529 49.71 55.16 -36.55
CA ASP A 529 49.33 56.51 -36.12
C ASP A 529 50.52 57.28 -35.58
N LEU A 530 51.39 56.63 -34.80
CA LEU A 530 52.66 57.21 -34.33
C LEU A 530 53.56 57.58 -35.51
N GLN A 531 53.73 56.68 -36.49
CA GLN A 531 54.53 56.95 -37.69
C GLN A 531 53.96 58.12 -38.52
N LEU A 532 52.64 58.20 -38.66
CA LEU A 532 51.95 59.30 -39.34
C LEU A 532 52.18 60.63 -38.62
N GLN A 533 52.08 60.63 -37.28
CA GLN A 533 52.33 61.82 -36.48
C GLN A 533 53.78 62.31 -36.63
N GLU A 534 54.75 61.40 -36.57
CA GLU A 534 56.15 61.73 -36.84
C GLU A 534 56.36 62.27 -38.24
N ALA A 535 55.70 61.71 -39.26
CA ALA A 535 55.78 62.20 -40.64
C ALA A 535 55.21 63.62 -40.78
N ARG A 536 54.06 63.91 -40.15
CA ARG A 536 53.46 65.25 -40.11
C ARG A 536 54.36 66.27 -39.41
N ASP A 537 54.99 65.87 -38.31
CA ASP A 537 55.90 66.77 -37.59
C ASP A 537 57.19 67.03 -38.41
N ARG A 538 57.68 66.02 -39.15
CA ARG A 538 58.76 66.19 -40.13
C ARG A 538 58.34 67.15 -41.25
N GLU A 539 57.16 66.98 -41.84
CA GLU A 539 56.62 67.87 -42.89
C GLU A 539 56.53 69.32 -42.38
N ARG A 540 55.89 69.55 -41.23
CA ARG A 540 55.80 70.89 -40.61
C ARG A 540 57.18 71.50 -40.37
N SER A 541 58.17 70.70 -39.97
CA SER A 541 59.53 71.19 -39.79
C SER A 541 60.20 71.60 -41.12
N GLN A 542 59.91 70.87 -42.19
CA GLN A 542 60.38 71.19 -43.54
C GLN A 542 59.67 72.42 -44.10
N GLU A 543 58.35 72.55 -43.92
CA GLU A 543 57.58 73.72 -44.30
C GLU A 543 58.10 74.98 -43.61
N ARG A 544 58.35 74.94 -42.29
CA ARG A 544 58.95 76.06 -41.55
C ARG A 544 60.30 76.47 -42.14
N ARG A 545 61.19 75.50 -42.38
CA ARG A 545 62.49 75.76 -43.03
C ARG A 545 62.32 76.33 -44.44
N SER A 546 61.36 75.83 -45.22
CA SER A 546 61.08 76.34 -46.57
C SER A 546 60.53 77.77 -46.53
N MET A 547 59.67 78.09 -45.57
CA MET A 547 59.17 79.45 -45.34
C MET A 547 60.32 80.39 -44.95
N GLU A 548 61.17 79.99 -44.00
CA GLU A 548 62.39 80.73 -43.61
C GLU A 548 63.35 80.95 -44.79
N LEU A 549 63.54 79.94 -45.64
CA LEU A 549 64.34 80.07 -46.87
C LEU A 549 63.66 81.00 -47.89
N SER A 550 62.33 80.94 -48.02
CA SER A 550 61.59 81.82 -48.91
C SER A 550 61.63 83.27 -48.43
N THR A 551 61.50 83.54 -47.13
CA THR A 551 61.57 84.89 -46.57
C THR A 551 62.96 85.48 -46.73
N THR A 552 64.01 84.70 -46.44
CA THR A 552 65.40 85.14 -46.68
C THR A 552 65.68 85.39 -48.16
N LEU A 553 65.16 84.56 -49.07
CA LEU A 553 65.22 84.82 -50.52
C LEU A 553 64.50 86.11 -50.90
N THR A 554 63.28 86.35 -50.40
CA THR A 554 62.55 87.60 -50.68
C THR A 554 63.30 88.82 -50.13
N ASP A 555 63.87 88.74 -48.93
CA ASP A 555 64.66 89.82 -48.33
C ASP A 555 65.92 90.12 -49.16
N LEU A 556 66.59 89.08 -49.66
CA LEU A 556 67.73 89.24 -50.57
C LEU A 556 67.31 89.86 -51.90
N CYS A 557 66.20 89.42 -52.51
CA CYS A 557 65.65 90.01 -53.72
C CYS A 557 65.28 91.49 -53.53
N MET A 558 64.69 91.86 -52.38
CA MET A 558 64.39 93.26 -52.06
C MET A 558 65.66 94.10 -51.94
N LYS A 559 66.75 93.57 -51.35
CA LYS A 559 68.05 94.25 -51.26
C LYS A 559 68.78 94.41 -52.60
N VAL A 560 68.53 93.54 -53.58
CA VAL A 560 69.13 93.63 -54.92
C VAL A 560 68.36 94.59 -55.84
N ASN A 561 67.05 94.76 -55.60
CA ASN A 561 66.17 95.63 -56.39
C ASN A 561 66.04 97.07 -55.83
N SER A 562 66.66 97.35 -54.68
CA SER A 562 66.85 98.69 -54.08
C SER A 562 68.26 99.20 -54.35
#